data_AF-A0A1Z9NC65-F1
#
_entry.id   AF-A0A1Z9NC65-F1
#
_cell.length_a   1.000
_cell.length_b   1.000
_cell.length_c   1.000
_cell.angle_alpha   90.00
_cell.angle_beta   90.00
_cell.angle_gamma   90.00
#
_symmetry.space_group_name_H-M   'P 1'
#
loop_
_entity.id
_entity.type
_entity.pdbx_description
1 polymer ?
#
loop_
_entity_poly.entity_id
_entity_poly.type
_entity_poly.pdbx_seq_one_letter_code
_entity_poly.pdbx_strand_id
1 'polypeptide(L)' 'MGSLIAPSILAADFGNLERDCKMINESQADWFHIDVMDGVFVPNISFGMPV' A
#
# COMPACT_ATOMS: atom_id res chain seq x y z
N MET A 1 -24.51 3.93 1.95
CA MET A 1 -23.22 3.42 1.45
C MET A 1 -22.16 4.38 1.98
N GLY A 2 -21.26 3.89 2.85
CA GLY A 2 -20.21 4.72 3.45
C GLY A 2 -19.06 4.96 2.48
N SER A 3 -18.20 5.93 2.77
CA SER A 3 -16.93 6.08 2.05
C SER A 3 -15.96 5.01 2.52
N LEU A 4 -15.25 4.37 1.59
CA LEU A 4 -14.16 3.45 1.91
C LEU A 4 -12.86 4.24 2.01
N ILE A 5 -12.04 3.90 3.01
CA ILE A 5 -10.70 4.47 3.21
C ILE A 5 -9.67 3.38 2.96
N ALA A 6 -8.77 3.61 2.00
CA ALA A 6 -7.72 2.67 1.63
C ALA A 6 -6.35 3.38 1.56
N PRO A 7 -5.57 3.38 2.66
CA PRO A 7 -4.22 3.95 2.66
C PRO A 7 -3.30 3.23 1.67
N SER A 8 -2.50 3.98 0.90
CA SER A 8 -1.54 3.40 -0.04
C SER A 8 -0.27 2.91 0.67
N ILE A 9 0.05 1.64 0.46
CA ILE A 9 1.31 1.01 0.91
C ILE A 9 2.53 1.59 0.19
N LEU A 10 2.36 2.22 -0.99
CA LEU A 10 3.47 2.87 -1.67
C LEU A 10 4.11 3.99 -0.84
N ALA A 11 3.34 4.60 0.07
CA ALA A 11 3.81 5.64 0.98
C ALA A 11 4.38 5.10 2.30
N ALA A 12 4.36 3.78 2.52
CA ALA A 12 4.88 3.15 3.73
C ALA A 12 6.41 3.06 3.74
N ASP A 13 6.97 2.82 4.92
CA ASP A 13 8.38 2.51 5.09
C ASP A 13 8.64 1.05 4.69
N PHE A 14 9.14 0.84 3.47
CA PHE A 14 9.50 -0.49 2.98
C PHE A 14 10.60 -1.19 3.80
N GLY A 15 11.39 -0.45 4.59
CA GLY A 15 12.36 -1.03 5.52
C GLY A 15 11.70 -1.67 6.75
N ASN A 16 10.44 -1.32 7.05
CA ASN A 16 9.66 -1.87 8.14
C ASN A 16 8.14 -1.80 7.88
N LEU A 17 7.67 -2.55 6.89
CA LEU A 17 6.24 -2.61 6.55
C LEU A 17 5.38 -3.13 7.70
N GLU A 18 5.91 -3.98 8.58
CA GLU A 18 5.18 -4.54 9.71
C GLU A 18 4.60 -3.43 10.61
N ARG A 19 5.40 -2.41 10.91
CA ARG A 19 4.99 -1.28 11.75
C ARG A 19 3.80 -0.54 11.14
N ASP A 20 3.89 -0.20 9.87
CA ASP A 20 2.88 0.62 9.20
C ASP A 20 1.61 -0.21 8.92
N CYS A 21 1.75 -1.50 8.60
CA CYS A 21 0.62 -2.42 8.50
C CYS A 21 -0.12 -2.60 9.83
N LYS A 22 0.60 -2.73 10.96
CA LYS A 22 -0.01 -2.78 12.30
C LYS A 22 -0.80 -1.51 12.60
N MET A 23 -0.20 -0.35 12.34
CA MET A 23 -0.86 0.94 12.51
C MET A 23 -2.16 1.03 11.69
N ILE A 24 -2.17 0.55 10.45
CA ILE A 24 -3.36 0.57 9.58
C ILE A 24 -4.40 -0.45 10.05
N ASN A 25 -4.00 -1.64 10.49
CA ASN A 25 -4.90 -2.64 11.06
C ASN A 25 -5.59 -2.18 12.36
N GLU A 26 -4.95 -1.29 13.12
CA GLU A 26 -5.53 -0.65 14.30
C GLU A 26 -6.40 0.58 13.97
N SER A 27 -6.43 0.99 12.70
CA SER A 27 -7.20 2.13 12.22
C SER A 27 -8.62 1.75 11.77
N GLN A 28 -9.39 2.75 11.33
CA GLN A 28 -10.70 2.55 10.70
C GLN A 28 -10.62 2.37 9.18
N ALA A 29 -9.42 2.14 8.62
CA ALA A 29 -9.26 1.87 7.21
C ALA A 29 -9.92 0.54 6.83
N ASP A 30 -10.56 0.53 5.67
CA ASP A 30 -11.23 -0.66 5.17
C ASP A 30 -10.23 -1.60 4.49
N TRP A 31 -9.36 -1.04 3.64
CA TRP A 31 -8.45 -1.79 2.76
C TRP A 31 -7.04 -1.22 2.73
N PHE A 32 -6.12 -1.99 2.17
CA PHE A 32 -4.82 -1.52 1.72
C PHE A 32 -4.88 -1.20 0.24
N HIS A 33 -4.40 -0.02 -0.15
CA HIS A 33 -4.23 0.34 -1.54
C HIS A 33 -2.80 -0.05 -1.99
N ILE A 34 -2.71 -0.84 -3.07
CA ILE A 34 -1.47 -1.42 -3.57
C ILE A 34 -1.21 -0.90 -4.98
N ASP A 35 -0.17 -0.07 -5.11
CA ASP A 35 0.25 0.50 -6.40
C ASP A 35 1.35 -0.37 -7.02
N VAL A 36 0.97 -1.22 -7.99
CA VAL A 36 1.91 -2.00 -8.81
C VAL A 36 2.37 -1.16 -10.00
N MET A 37 3.68 -0.94 -10.09
CA MET A 37 4.32 -0.16 -11.15
C MET A 37 5.41 -0.99 -11.83
N ASP A 38 5.34 -1.12 -13.15
CA ASP A 38 6.15 -2.05 -13.95
C ASP A 38 7.30 -1.38 -14.74
N GLY A 39 7.47 -0.06 -14.62
CA GLY A 39 8.45 0.69 -15.42
C GLY A 39 8.03 0.92 -16.89
N VAL A 40 6.90 0.36 -17.33
CA VAL A 40 6.39 0.45 -18.71
C VAL A 40 5.18 1.38 -18.76
N PHE A 41 4.19 1.18 -17.89
CA PHE A 41 3.03 2.06 -17.77
C PHE A 41 3.39 3.38 -17.10
N VAL A 42 4.27 3.33 -16.10
CA VAL A 42 4.85 4.50 -15.42
C VAL A 42 6.37 4.34 -15.31
N PRO A 43 7.16 5.43 -15.26
CA PRO A 43 8.62 5.32 -15.29
C PRO A 43 9.25 4.61 -14.10
N ASN A 44 8.60 4.68 -12.93
CA ASN A 44 9.10 4.09 -11.70
C ASN A 44 8.66 2.63 -11.56
N ILE A 45 9.45 1.85 -10.82
CA ILE A 45 9.10 0.49 -10.41
C ILE A 45 8.83 0.51 -8.91
N SER A 46 7.70 -0.07 -8.49
CA SER A 46 7.35 -0.24 -7.08
C SER A 46 7.66 -1.68 -6.64
N PHE A 47 6.65 -2.54 -6.65
CA PHE A 47 6.70 -3.95 -6.28
C PHE A 47 5.64 -4.73 -7.05
N GLY A 48 5.76 -6.04 -7.08
CA GLY A 48 4.84 -6.94 -7.77
C GLY A 48 5.02 -8.38 -7.29
N MET A 49 4.26 -9.33 -7.84
CA MET A 49 4.37 -10.73 -7.44
C MET A 49 5.81 -11.27 -7.58
N PRO A 50 6.30 -12.10 -6.64
CA PRO A 50 5.58 -12.74 -5.53
C PRO A 50 5.74 -12.01 -4.18
N VAL A 51 6.21 -10.75 -4.20
CA VAL A 51 6.46 -9.96 -2.99
C VAL A 51 5.18 -9.85 -2.15
#